data_AF-A0A231HMA9-F1
#
_entry.id   AF-A0A231HMA9-F1
#
_cell.length_a   1.000
_cell.length_b   1.000
_cell.length_c   1.000
_cell.angle_alpha   90.00
_cell.angle_beta   90.00
_cell.angle_gamma   90.00
#
_symmetry.space_group_name_H-M   'P 1'
#
loop_
_entity.id
_entity.type
_entity.pdbx_description
1 polymer ?
#
loop_
_entity_poly.entity_id
_entity_poly.type
_entity_poly.pdbx_seq_one_letter_code
_entity_poly.pdbx_strand_id
1 'polypeptide(L)'
;MVMSSLPLNTLLGYEASDKRLDILRRISHTGSISEAARSAGVSYKAAWQAIETLTNLAGTPLVEKAVGGSGGGGAIVTAAGHRLLAAADRFMLARRQVADQIAQEYAGDGASLVSGALALGMRTSMRNQLMCLISDIKRAGGAVRVYLSLDDGSTLVSRITKESAQLLGLESGRQVMAMFKATAVEVASASNECVHASSENHLDGLLVNTVRAGKVSEATVTLTSGAQVIGFMQTDTTVKKGSLVTLCVDEAAVVIASLT
;
A
#
# COMPACT_ATOMS: atom_id res chain seq x y z
N MET A 1 13.01 12.90 18.77
CA MET A 1 11.60 13.34 18.82
C MET A 1 10.78 12.09 19.10
N VAL A 2 9.95 12.12 20.15
CA VAL A 2 9.31 10.92 20.72
C VAL A 2 8.25 10.39 19.75
N MET A 3 8.25 9.07 19.52
CA MET A 3 7.29 8.34 18.70
C MET A 3 5.85 8.73 19.11
N SER A 4 5.08 9.34 18.21
CA SER A 4 3.62 9.29 18.35
C SER A 4 3.20 7.88 17.89
N SER A 5 3.18 6.92 18.81
CA SER A 5 2.65 5.59 18.53
C SER A 5 1.19 5.73 18.14
N LEU A 6 0.85 5.38 16.90
CA LEU A 6 -0.55 5.25 16.49
C LEU A 6 -1.21 4.19 17.39
N PRO A 7 -2.48 4.40 17.75
CA PRO A 7 -3.17 3.42 18.57
C PRO A 7 -3.24 2.10 17.79
N LEU A 8 -2.99 1.01 18.51
CA LEU A 8 -2.82 -0.35 17.97
C LEU A 8 -4.00 -0.78 17.08
N ASN A 9 -5.18 -0.22 17.32
CA ASN A 9 -6.38 -0.43 16.51
C ASN A 9 -6.27 0.15 15.09
N THR A 10 -5.68 1.32 14.90
CA THR A 10 -5.46 1.92 13.56
C THR A 10 -4.46 1.11 12.74
N LEU A 11 -3.50 0.45 13.40
CA LEU A 11 -2.49 -0.40 12.75
C LEU A 11 -3.04 -1.79 12.39
N LEU A 12 -4.22 -2.15 12.89
CA LEU A 12 -4.77 -3.51 12.84
C LEU A 12 -5.80 -3.79 11.77
N GLY A 13 -6.45 -2.79 11.18
CA GLY A 13 -7.63 -3.07 10.36
C GLY A 13 -8.82 -2.17 10.52
N TYR A 14 -8.89 -1.41 11.62
CA TYR A 14 -10.22 -1.13 12.18
C TYR A 14 -10.95 0.04 11.57
N GLU A 15 -10.22 0.98 10.99
CA GLU A 15 -10.81 2.28 10.63
C GLU A 15 -11.26 2.32 9.17
N ALA A 16 -10.68 1.49 8.28
CA ALA A 16 -11.04 1.54 6.86
C ALA A 16 -11.63 0.23 6.35
N SER A 17 -12.96 0.21 6.19
CA SER A 17 -13.60 -0.83 5.39
C SER A 17 -12.99 -0.85 3.99
N ASP A 18 -12.59 -2.01 3.48
CA ASP A 18 -12.18 -2.17 2.08
C ASP A 18 -13.28 -1.60 1.17
N LYS A 19 -12.97 -0.50 0.48
CA LYS A 19 -13.95 0.20 -0.36
C LYS A 19 -14.56 -0.69 -1.43
N ARG A 20 -13.86 -1.75 -1.87
CA ARG A 20 -14.42 -2.69 -2.85
C ARG A 20 -15.59 -3.47 -2.25
N LEU A 21 -15.47 -3.88 -0.99
CA LEU A 21 -16.56 -4.55 -0.27
C LEU A 21 -17.71 -3.58 0.04
N ASP A 22 -17.39 -2.32 0.40
CA ASP A 22 -18.40 -1.27 0.57
C ASP A 22 -19.20 -1.03 -0.74
N ILE A 23 -18.52 -0.97 -1.89
CA ILE A 23 -19.16 -0.85 -3.20
C ILE A 23 -20.08 -2.05 -3.47
N LEU A 24 -19.61 -3.28 -3.27
CA LEU A 24 -20.42 -4.48 -3.46
C LEU A 24 -21.64 -4.48 -2.54
N ARG A 25 -21.48 -4.06 -1.28
CA ARG A 25 -22.56 -3.91 -0.31
C ARG A 25 -23.55 -2.84 -0.76
N ARG A 26 -23.11 -1.69 -1.26
CA ARG A 26 -24.04 -0.66 -1.77
C ARG A 26 -24.84 -1.15 -2.96
N ILE A 27 -24.22 -1.89 -3.88
CA ILE A 27 -24.93 -2.50 -5.03
C ILE A 27 -26.03 -3.45 -4.54
N SER A 28 -25.81 -4.24 -3.49
CA SER A 28 -26.86 -5.14 -2.96
C SER A 28 -28.08 -4.39 -2.43
N HIS A 29 -27.93 -3.12 -2.02
CA HIS A 29 -29.03 -2.29 -1.53
C HIS A 29 -29.69 -1.46 -2.65
N THR A 30 -28.90 -0.89 -3.56
CA THR A 30 -29.40 0.06 -4.57
C THR A 30 -29.78 -0.62 -5.89
N GLY A 31 -29.24 -1.81 -6.18
CA GLY A 31 -29.37 -2.44 -7.49
C GLY A 31 -28.68 -1.66 -8.63
N SER A 32 -27.80 -0.72 -8.30
CA SER A 32 -27.19 0.20 -9.28
C SER A 32 -25.71 0.48 -8.98
N ILE A 33 -24.84 0.16 -9.94
CA ILE A 33 -23.40 0.42 -9.85
C ILE A 33 -23.11 1.92 -9.83
N SER A 34 -23.86 2.72 -10.61
CA SER A 34 -23.65 4.17 -10.67
C SER A 34 -24.03 4.86 -9.36
N GLU A 35 -25.10 4.40 -8.71
CA GLU A 35 -25.51 4.90 -7.40
C GLU A 35 -24.59 4.43 -6.27
N ALA A 36 -24.16 3.17 -6.31
CA ALA A 36 -23.16 2.65 -5.38
C ALA A 36 -21.84 3.44 -5.47
N ALA A 37 -21.36 3.73 -6.67
CA ALA A 37 -20.16 4.54 -6.88
C ALA A 37 -20.30 5.94 -6.25
N ARG A 38 -21.42 6.62 -6.54
CA ARG A 38 -21.69 7.98 -6.03
C ARG A 38 -21.74 8.00 -4.51
N SER A 39 -22.46 7.06 -3.90
CA SER A 39 -22.61 7.00 -2.44
C SER A 39 -21.34 6.51 -1.72
N ALA A 40 -20.46 5.76 -2.38
CA ALA A 40 -19.13 5.39 -1.88
C ALA A 40 -18.05 6.47 -2.09
N GLY A 41 -18.40 7.60 -2.72
CA GLY A 41 -17.46 8.69 -3.02
C GLY A 41 -16.37 8.30 -4.03
N VAL A 42 -16.66 7.37 -4.95
CA VAL A 42 -15.71 6.93 -5.98
C VAL A 42 -16.25 7.18 -7.38
N SER A 43 -15.36 7.15 -8.38
CA SER A 43 -15.80 7.21 -9.77
C SER A 43 -16.52 5.92 -10.17
N TYR A 44 -17.42 6.02 -11.16
CA TYR A 44 -18.06 4.84 -11.75
C TYR A 44 -17.05 3.80 -12.26
N LYS A 45 -15.94 4.27 -12.84
CA LYS A 45 -14.84 3.41 -13.29
C LYS A 45 -14.15 2.68 -12.12
N ALA A 46 -13.90 3.37 -11.00
CA ALA A 46 -13.37 2.73 -9.79
C ALA A 46 -14.33 1.67 -9.22
N ALA A 47 -15.65 1.93 -9.25
CA ALA A 47 -16.64 0.93 -8.84
C ALA A 47 -16.64 -0.32 -9.72
N TRP A 48 -16.50 -0.16 -11.04
CA TRP A 48 -16.32 -1.30 -11.94
C TRP A 48 -15.03 -2.08 -11.66
N GLN A 49 -13.90 -1.38 -11.50
CA GLN A 49 -12.63 -2.03 -11.17
C GLN A 49 -12.67 -2.76 -9.82
N ALA A 50 -13.42 -2.25 -8.85
CA ALA A 50 -13.66 -2.93 -7.59
C ALA A 50 -14.39 -4.27 -7.79
N ILE A 51 -15.48 -4.27 -8.56
CA ILE A 51 -16.25 -5.49 -8.88
C ILE A 51 -15.40 -6.50 -9.63
N GLU A 52 -14.64 -6.05 -10.65
CA GLU A 52 -13.74 -6.90 -11.43
C GLU A 52 -12.66 -7.52 -10.54
N THR A 53 -12.03 -6.71 -9.68
CA THR A 53 -11.01 -7.19 -8.74
C THR A 53 -11.57 -8.27 -7.82
N LEU A 54 -12.71 -8.01 -7.18
CA LEU A 54 -13.33 -8.99 -6.30
C LEU A 54 -13.78 -10.25 -7.05
N THR A 55 -14.29 -10.11 -8.28
CA THR A 55 -14.69 -11.23 -9.13
C THR A 55 -13.50 -12.11 -9.49
N ASN A 56 -12.37 -11.51 -9.87
CA ASN A 56 -11.14 -12.24 -10.17
C ASN A 56 -10.61 -12.98 -8.94
N LEU A 57 -10.64 -12.34 -7.76
CA LEU A 57 -10.22 -12.98 -6.51
C LEU A 57 -11.17 -14.11 -6.08
N ALA A 58 -12.47 -13.96 -6.34
CA ALA A 58 -13.47 -14.98 -6.00
C ALA A 58 -13.52 -16.14 -7.00
N GLY A 59 -13.01 -15.97 -8.22
CA GLY A 59 -13.10 -16.95 -9.30
C GLY A 59 -14.51 -17.17 -9.84
N THR A 60 -15.47 -16.30 -9.49
CA THR A 60 -16.88 -16.40 -9.90
C THR A 60 -17.53 -15.01 -9.92
N PRO A 61 -18.50 -14.74 -10.82
CA PRO A 61 -19.20 -13.46 -10.87
C PRO A 61 -19.87 -13.10 -9.53
N LEU A 62 -19.59 -11.90 -9.04
CA LEU A 62 -20.21 -11.38 -7.81
C LEU A 62 -21.40 -10.46 -8.09
N VAL A 63 -21.51 -9.95 -9.31
CA VAL A 63 -22.58 -9.08 -9.78
C VAL A 63 -23.02 -9.53 -11.18
N GLU A 64 -24.33 -9.59 -11.40
CA GLU A 64 -24.97 -9.88 -12.68
C GLU A 64 -25.82 -8.69 -13.14
N LYS A 65 -26.11 -8.62 -14.44
CA LYS A 65 -27.06 -7.64 -14.97
C LYS A 65 -28.48 -8.07 -14.63
N ALA A 66 -29.30 -7.15 -14.14
CA ALA A 66 -30.73 -7.36 -14.04
C ALA A 66 -31.34 -7.49 -15.45
N VAL A 67 -32.28 -8.43 -15.62
CA VAL A 67 -32.96 -8.66 -16.90
C VAL A 67 -34.09 -7.63 -17.09
N GLY A 68 -33.97 -6.74 -18.10
CA GLY A 68 -35.09 -5.98 -18.70
C GLY A 68 -35.13 -4.44 -18.52
N GLY A 69 -35.61 -3.73 -19.57
CA GLY A 69 -36.12 -2.34 -19.55
C GLY A 69 -35.38 -1.29 -20.41
N SER A 70 -36.13 -0.43 -21.11
CA SER A 70 -35.68 0.61 -22.07
C SER A 70 -34.75 1.71 -21.51
N GLY A 71 -34.42 1.67 -20.22
CA GLY A 71 -33.57 2.63 -19.51
C GLY A 71 -32.19 2.12 -19.08
N GLY A 72 -31.83 0.87 -19.39
CA GLY A 72 -30.53 0.28 -19.05
C GLY A 72 -30.57 -0.57 -17.77
N GLY A 73 -30.12 -1.82 -17.89
CA GLY A 73 -30.26 -2.86 -16.86
C GLY A 73 -29.54 -2.55 -15.55
N GLY A 74 -30.22 -2.80 -14.43
CA GLY A 74 -29.66 -2.73 -13.08
C GLY A 74 -28.60 -3.81 -12.83
N ALA A 75 -28.11 -3.86 -11.59
CA ALA A 75 -27.10 -4.80 -11.12
C ALA A 75 -27.64 -5.59 -9.93
N ILE A 76 -27.47 -6.91 -9.97
CA ILE A 76 -27.90 -7.82 -8.90
C ILE A 76 -26.66 -8.50 -8.33
N VAL A 77 -26.47 -8.41 -7.02
CA VAL A 77 -25.41 -9.16 -6.33
C VAL A 77 -25.76 -10.64 -6.32
N THR A 78 -24.84 -11.48 -6.80
CA THR A 78 -25.06 -12.92 -6.90
C THR A 78 -25.13 -13.59 -5.53
N ALA A 79 -25.56 -14.85 -5.48
CA ALA A 79 -25.46 -15.65 -4.25
C ALA A 79 -23.99 -15.79 -3.76
N ALA A 80 -23.01 -15.78 -4.67
CA ALA A 80 -21.59 -15.73 -4.31
C ALA A 80 -21.20 -14.39 -3.69
N GLY A 81 -21.67 -13.27 -4.25
CA GLY A 81 -21.46 -11.92 -3.70
C GLY A 81 -22.01 -11.77 -2.28
N HIS A 82 -23.23 -12.24 -2.01
CA HIS A 82 -23.79 -12.20 -0.65
C HIS A 82 -23.00 -13.07 0.35
N ARG A 83 -22.52 -14.25 -0.08
CA ARG A 83 -21.65 -15.09 0.75
C ARG A 83 -20.33 -14.40 1.07
N LEU A 84 -19.72 -13.71 0.10
CA LEU A 84 -18.51 -12.92 0.32
C LEU A 84 -18.74 -11.82 1.35
N LEU A 85 -19.81 -11.05 1.23
CA LEU A 85 -20.14 -9.98 2.19
C LEU A 85 -20.36 -10.53 3.61
N ALA A 86 -21.08 -11.63 3.75
CA ALA A 86 -21.30 -12.28 5.04
C ALA A 86 -20.00 -12.82 5.65
N ALA A 87 -19.12 -13.40 4.83
CA ALA A 87 -17.80 -13.87 5.28
C ALA A 87 -16.90 -12.71 5.70
N ALA A 88 -16.90 -11.60 4.95
CA ALA A 88 -16.15 -10.41 5.27
C ALA A 88 -16.59 -9.80 6.62
N ASP A 89 -17.90 -9.71 6.88
CA ASP A 89 -18.41 -9.22 8.15
C ASP A 89 -17.96 -10.07 9.34
N ARG A 90 -18.01 -11.40 9.19
CA ARG A 90 -17.51 -12.33 10.22
C ARG A 90 -16.01 -12.17 10.45
N PHE A 91 -15.23 -11.98 9.38
CA PHE A 91 -13.79 -11.81 9.47
C PHE A 91 -13.41 -10.48 10.15
N MET A 92 -14.10 -9.38 9.80
CA MET A 92 -13.90 -8.09 10.46
C MET A 92 -14.23 -8.14 11.95
N LEU A 93 -15.35 -8.79 12.32
CA LEU A 93 -15.73 -8.97 13.73
C LEU A 93 -14.67 -9.78 14.49
N ALA A 94 -14.23 -10.92 13.92
CA ALA A 94 -13.22 -11.76 14.54
C ALA A 94 -11.88 -11.05 14.70
N ARG A 95 -11.43 -10.31 13.67
CA ARG A 95 -10.23 -9.47 13.75
C ARG A 95 -10.35 -8.50 14.92
N ARG A 96 -11.46 -7.75 14.99
CA ARG A 96 -11.71 -6.77 16.05
C ARG A 96 -11.60 -7.35 17.44
N GLN A 97 -12.24 -8.49 17.67
CA GLN A 97 -12.17 -9.16 18.95
C GLN A 97 -10.73 -9.54 19.32
N VAL A 98 -9.97 -10.11 18.38
CA VAL A 98 -8.58 -10.50 18.60
C VAL A 98 -7.70 -9.28 18.88
N ALA A 99 -7.91 -8.19 18.17
CA ALA A 99 -7.15 -6.97 18.43
C ALA A 99 -7.47 -6.31 19.75
N ASP A 100 -8.75 -6.23 20.13
CA ASP A 100 -9.14 -5.65 21.41
C ASP A 100 -8.50 -6.47 22.55
N GLN A 101 -8.42 -7.80 22.39
CA GLN A 101 -7.69 -8.69 23.31
C GLN A 101 -6.20 -8.38 23.35
N ILE A 102 -5.53 -8.28 22.20
CA ILE A 102 -4.11 -7.95 22.11
C ILE A 102 -3.83 -6.56 22.69
N ALA A 103 -4.67 -5.56 22.40
CA ALA A 103 -4.53 -4.21 22.93
C ALA A 103 -4.60 -4.19 24.46
N GLN A 104 -5.49 -4.99 25.05
CA GLN A 104 -5.59 -5.14 26.51
C GLN A 104 -4.39 -5.87 27.10
N GLU A 105 -3.89 -6.92 26.44
CA GLU A 105 -2.74 -7.70 26.89
C GLU A 105 -1.44 -6.90 26.83
N TYR A 106 -1.27 -6.05 25.82
CA TYR A 106 -0.05 -5.30 25.53
C TYR A 106 -0.20 -3.79 25.73
N ALA A 107 -1.05 -3.34 26.66
CA ALA A 107 -1.34 -1.93 26.95
C ALA A 107 -0.12 -1.09 27.46
N GLY A 108 1.12 -1.58 27.32
CA GLY A 108 2.39 -0.90 27.63
C GLY A 108 3.38 -0.90 26.44
N ASP A 109 4.70 -0.93 26.72
CA ASP A 109 5.81 -0.77 25.74
C ASP A 109 5.82 -1.75 24.54
N GLY A 110 4.98 -2.79 24.54
CA GLY A 110 4.89 -3.81 23.48
C GLY A 110 4.04 -3.42 22.26
N ALA A 111 3.28 -2.31 22.31
CA ALA A 111 2.35 -1.93 21.24
C ALA A 111 3.03 -1.72 19.87
N SER A 112 4.29 -1.25 19.86
CA SER A 112 5.06 -1.04 18.63
C SER A 112 5.45 -2.36 17.94
N LEU A 113 5.69 -3.44 18.70
CA LEU A 113 6.05 -4.75 18.15
C LEU A 113 4.84 -5.45 17.53
N VAL A 114 3.69 -5.35 18.19
CA VAL A 114 2.42 -5.89 17.68
C VAL A 114 2.04 -5.22 16.36
N SER A 115 2.23 -3.90 16.28
CA SER A 115 1.91 -3.12 15.08
C SER A 115 2.69 -3.58 13.84
N GLY A 116 3.99 -3.89 14.00
CA GLY A 116 4.79 -4.48 12.93
C GLY A 116 4.42 -5.93 12.61
N ALA A 117 3.99 -6.70 13.62
CA ALA A 117 3.56 -8.09 13.43
C ALA A 117 2.30 -8.23 12.56
N LEU A 118 1.51 -7.17 12.41
CA LEU A 118 0.26 -7.19 11.65
C LEU A 118 0.46 -6.84 10.18
N ALA A 119 1.54 -6.12 9.87
CA ALA A 119 2.06 -6.02 8.51
C ALA A 119 2.54 -7.39 7.97
N LEU A 120 2.81 -8.38 8.83
CA LEU A 120 3.21 -9.74 8.42
C LEU A 120 2.11 -10.48 7.63
N GLY A 121 0.86 -10.01 7.65
CA GLY A 121 -0.26 -10.67 6.97
C GLY A 121 -0.10 -10.77 5.46
N MET A 122 0.67 -9.87 4.83
CA MET A 122 0.93 -9.89 3.40
C MET A 122 2.37 -10.28 3.09
N ARG A 123 2.54 -11.41 2.41
CA ARG A 123 3.84 -11.81 1.84
C ARG A 123 3.92 -11.33 0.40
N THR A 124 4.90 -10.49 0.11
CA THR A 124 5.12 -9.97 -1.25
C THR A 124 6.58 -10.21 -1.68
N SER A 125 6.84 -10.17 -2.99
CA SER A 125 8.22 -10.18 -3.51
C SER A 125 8.90 -8.80 -3.46
N MET A 126 8.17 -7.76 -3.01
CA MET A 126 8.73 -6.43 -2.77
C MET A 126 9.45 -6.48 -1.41
N ARG A 127 10.78 -6.55 -1.49
CA ARG A 127 11.64 -6.67 -0.31
C ARG A 127 11.79 -5.37 0.47
N ASN A 128 11.49 -4.24 -0.17
CA ASN A 128 11.50 -2.94 0.47
C ASN A 128 10.07 -2.62 0.88
N GLN A 129 9.84 -2.52 2.18
CA GLN A 129 8.54 -2.24 2.78
C GLN A 129 8.76 -1.21 3.89
N LEU A 130 8.35 0.03 3.64
CA LEU A 130 8.62 1.17 4.51
C LEU A 130 7.30 1.74 5.01
N MET A 131 7.21 1.96 6.31
CA MET A 131 6.07 2.65 6.92
C MET A 131 6.20 4.15 6.70
N CYS A 132 5.14 4.78 6.18
CA CYS A 132 5.14 6.19 5.83
C CYS A 132 3.83 6.87 6.21
N LEU A 133 3.88 8.17 6.42
CA LEU A 133 2.71 9.04 6.51
C LEU A 133 2.45 9.71 5.16
N ILE A 134 1.21 9.80 4.71
CA ILE A 134 0.88 10.60 3.53
C ILE A 134 0.96 12.08 3.91
N SER A 135 1.91 12.81 3.34
CA SER A 135 2.06 14.25 3.57
C SER A 135 1.18 15.08 2.63
N ASP A 136 1.09 14.70 1.36
CA ASP A 136 0.31 15.41 0.34
C ASP A 136 -0.16 14.48 -0.79
N ILE A 137 -1.22 14.88 -1.50
CA ILE A 137 -1.77 14.16 -2.65
C ILE A 137 -2.07 15.14 -3.77
N LYS A 138 -1.28 15.08 -4.85
CA LYS A 138 -1.47 15.93 -6.04
C LYS A 138 -2.11 15.13 -7.18
N ARG A 139 -3.18 15.68 -7.74
CA ARG A 139 -3.95 15.05 -8.82
C ARG A 139 -3.68 15.79 -10.13
N ALA A 140 -3.12 15.10 -11.12
CA ALA A 140 -2.79 15.68 -12.42
C ALA A 140 -3.25 14.74 -13.54
N GLY A 141 -4.31 15.14 -14.25
CA GLY A 141 -4.92 14.32 -15.29
C GLY A 141 -5.41 12.96 -14.76
N GLY A 142 -4.98 11.87 -15.41
CA GLY A 142 -5.32 10.50 -15.02
C GLY A 142 -4.43 9.91 -13.90
N ALA A 143 -3.37 10.61 -13.50
CA ALA A 143 -2.42 10.16 -12.49
C ALA A 143 -2.56 10.94 -11.18
N VAL A 144 -2.19 10.29 -10.09
CA VAL A 144 -2.12 10.85 -8.74
C VAL A 144 -0.71 10.63 -8.23
N ARG A 145 -0.04 11.71 -7.82
CA ARG A 145 1.24 11.65 -7.11
C ARG A 145 0.95 11.77 -5.62
N VAL A 146 1.36 10.77 -4.86
CA VAL A 146 1.19 10.69 -3.41
C VAL A 146 2.56 10.91 -2.78
N TYR A 147 2.67 11.95 -1.96
CA TYR A 147 3.87 12.28 -1.22
C TYR A 147 3.82 11.58 0.15
N LEU A 148 4.90 10.90 0.48
CA LEU A 148 5.05 10.03 1.63
C LEU A 148 6.23 10.53 2.44
N SER A 149 6.07 10.71 3.74
CA SER A 149 7.15 11.06 4.67
C SER A 149 7.52 9.88 5.54
N LEU A 150 8.82 9.63 5.64
CA LEU A 150 9.42 8.74 6.63
C LEU A 150 9.63 9.51 7.95
N ASP A 151 9.89 8.77 9.01
CA ASP A 151 10.20 9.26 10.36
C ASP A 151 11.51 10.05 10.46
N ASP A 152 12.47 9.79 9.57
CA ASP A 152 13.72 10.55 9.46
C ASP A 152 13.60 11.85 8.64
N GLY A 153 12.39 12.18 8.18
CA GLY A 153 12.13 13.36 7.35
C GLY A 153 12.38 13.14 5.86
N SER A 154 12.89 11.97 5.45
CA SER A 154 13.02 11.61 4.03
C SER A 154 11.64 11.53 3.39
N THR A 155 11.59 11.85 2.10
CA THR A 155 10.35 11.82 1.32
C THR A 155 10.42 10.79 0.21
N LEU A 156 9.29 10.13 -0.03
CA LEU A 156 9.04 9.27 -1.18
C LEU A 156 7.80 9.76 -1.92
N VAL A 157 7.77 9.56 -3.22
CA VAL A 157 6.66 9.87 -4.11
C VAL A 157 6.26 8.60 -4.83
N SER A 158 4.97 8.29 -4.77
CA SER A 158 4.36 7.20 -5.51
C SER A 158 3.40 7.76 -6.54
N ARG A 159 3.51 7.29 -7.79
CA ARG A 159 2.62 7.69 -8.88
C ARG A 159 1.65 6.55 -9.18
N ILE A 160 0.38 6.76 -8.83
CA ILE A 160 -0.70 5.78 -8.97
C ILE A 160 -1.85 6.32 -9.83
N THR A 161 -2.81 5.45 -10.17
CA THR A 161 -4.03 5.86 -10.86
C THR A 161 -5.01 6.56 -9.92
N LYS A 162 -5.88 7.38 -10.49
CA LYS A 162 -7.00 8.00 -9.75
C LYS A 162 -7.85 6.95 -9.05
N GLU A 163 -8.14 5.84 -9.72
CA GLU A 163 -8.98 4.78 -9.19
C GLU A 163 -8.32 4.05 -8.01
N SER A 164 -7.02 3.76 -8.08
CA SER A 164 -6.28 3.19 -6.94
C SER A 164 -6.32 4.10 -5.73
N ALA A 165 -6.09 5.40 -5.90
CA ALA A 165 -6.19 6.37 -4.79
C ALA A 165 -7.60 6.41 -4.19
N GLN A 166 -8.63 6.35 -5.04
CA GLN A 166 -10.04 6.34 -4.61
C GLN A 166 -10.41 5.07 -3.85
N LEU A 167 -9.99 3.90 -4.33
CA LEU A 167 -10.28 2.59 -3.73
C LEU A 167 -9.48 2.34 -2.46
N LEU A 168 -8.26 2.86 -2.35
CA LEU A 168 -7.48 2.80 -1.12
C LEU A 168 -7.93 3.83 -0.07
N GLY A 169 -8.77 4.81 -0.45
CA GLY A 169 -9.21 5.86 0.47
C GLY A 169 -8.04 6.69 1.00
N LEU A 170 -7.09 7.04 0.12
CA LEU A 170 -5.89 7.79 0.50
C LEU A 170 -6.24 9.25 0.83
N GLU A 171 -5.79 9.70 1.99
CA GLU A 171 -5.97 11.05 2.53
C GLU A 171 -4.68 11.48 3.25
N SER A 172 -4.40 12.78 3.29
CA SER A 172 -3.24 13.30 4.02
C SER A 172 -3.35 12.99 5.51
N GLY A 173 -2.21 12.73 6.16
CA GLY A 173 -2.13 12.30 7.55
C GLY A 173 -2.43 10.82 7.78
N ARG A 174 -2.78 10.06 6.73
CA ARG A 174 -3.00 8.61 6.84
C ARG A 174 -1.67 7.87 6.75
N GLN A 175 -1.50 6.86 7.62
CA GLN A 175 -0.35 5.97 7.55
C GLN A 175 -0.56 4.88 6.49
N VAL A 176 0.48 4.61 5.71
CA VAL A 176 0.50 3.60 4.66
C VAL A 176 1.85 2.90 4.65
N MET A 177 1.92 1.78 3.94
CA MET A 177 3.16 1.09 3.65
C MET A 177 3.56 1.33 2.18
N ALA A 178 4.71 1.97 1.98
CA ALA A 178 5.36 2.04 0.68
C ALA A 178 6.09 0.72 0.42
N MET A 179 5.83 0.09 -0.73
CA MET A 179 6.47 -1.15 -1.13
C MET A 179 7.10 -1.00 -2.51
N PHE A 180 8.30 -1.50 -2.68
CA PHE A 180 8.96 -1.50 -3.99
C PHE A 180 9.93 -2.67 -4.11
N LYS A 181 10.18 -3.06 -5.34
CA LYS A 181 11.04 -4.20 -5.65
C LYS A 181 12.50 -3.81 -5.47
N ALA A 182 13.31 -4.69 -4.90
CA ALA A 182 14.76 -4.45 -4.79
C ALA A 182 15.41 -4.18 -6.15
N THR A 183 14.94 -4.85 -7.21
CA THR A 183 15.43 -4.68 -8.58
C THR A 183 15.03 -3.35 -9.23
N ALA A 184 14.18 -2.56 -8.58
CA ALA A 184 13.82 -1.21 -9.04
C ALA A 184 14.59 -0.12 -8.28
N VAL A 185 15.48 -0.51 -7.35
CA VAL A 185 16.30 0.41 -6.56
C VAL A 185 17.72 0.38 -7.11
N GLU A 186 18.17 1.54 -7.58
CA GLU A 186 19.57 1.78 -7.92
C GLU A 186 20.29 2.33 -6.70
N VAL A 187 21.47 1.81 -6.40
CA VAL A 187 22.32 2.34 -5.34
C VAL A 187 23.49 3.09 -5.98
N ALA A 188 23.51 4.40 -5.81
CA ALA A 188 24.57 5.30 -6.22
C ALA A 188 25.58 5.52 -5.09
N SER A 189 26.82 5.75 -5.47
CA SER A 189 27.95 6.07 -4.60
C SER A 189 28.70 7.28 -5.15
N ALA A 190 29.70 7.79 -4.42
CA ALA A 190 30.56 8.86 -4.93
C ALA A 190 31.27 8.52 -6.26
N SER A 191 31.38 7.24 -6.60
CA SER A 191 31.97 6.72 -7.84
C SER A 191 30.95 6.47 -8.97
N ASN A 192 29.65 6.41 -8.67
CA ASN A 192 28.60 6.06 -9.64
C ASN A 192 27.31 6.81 -9.34
N GLU A 193 26.82 7.56 -10.33
CA GLU A 193 25.55 8.28 -10.26
C GLU A 193 24.36 7.38 -10.65
N CYS A 194 23.15 7.75 -10.22
CA CYS A 194 21.92 7.10 -10.67
C CYS A 194 21.69 7.43 -12.15
N VAL A 195 21.66 6.41 -13.01
CA VAL A 195 21.62 6.58 -14.47
C VAL A 195 20.18 6.61 -14.99
N HIS A 196 19.24 5.97 -14.28
CA HIS A 196 17.85 5.84 -14.74
C HIS A 196 16.82 6.48 -13.78
N ALA A 197 17.28 7.16 -12.73
CA ALA A 197 16.40 7.83 -11.79
C ALA A 197 15.90 9.17 -12.36
N SER A 198 14.73 9.13 -12.99
CA SER A 198 14.00 10.35 -13.40
C SER A 198 13.26 11.04 -12.24
N SER A 199 13.40 10.52 -11.03
CA SER A 199 12.41 10.66 -9.97
C SER A 199 12.97 11.27 -8.68
N GLU A 200 12.17 12.13 -8.04
CA GLU A 200 12.41 12.83 -6.76
C GLU A 200 12.73 11.90 -5.55
N ASN A 201 12.70 10.58 -5.75
CA ASN A 201 12.92 9.58 -4.71
C ASN A 201 14.41 9.29 -4.56
N HIS A 202 15.08 10.10 -3.76
CA HIS A 202 16.45 9.89 -3.32
C HIS A 202 16.45 9.66 -1.81
N LEU A 203 16.92 8.48 -1.39
CA LEU A 203 17.05 8.14 0.02
C LEU A 203 18.51 7.90 0.35
N ASP A 204 19.07 8.73 1.22
CA ASP A 204 20.45 8.59 1.66
C ASP A 204 20.56 7.58 2.81
N GLY A 205 21.65 6.82 2.80
CA GLY A 205 21.90 5.83 3.84
C GLY A 205 23.33 5.30 3.85
N LEU A 206 23.60 4.45 4.82
CA LEU A 206 24.91 3.82 5.00
C LEU A 206 24.89 2.39 4.47
N LEU A 207 25.88 2.06 3.65
CA LEU A 207 26.04 0.71 3.11
C LEU A 207 26.38 -0.28 4.24
N VAL A 208 25.54 -1.29 4.45
CA VAL A 208 25.75 -2.31 5.49
C VAL A 208 26.48 -3.53 4.95
N ASN A 209 26.06 -3.99 3.77
CA ASN A 209 26.57 -5.20 3.17
C ASN A 209 26.38 -5.18 1.65
N THR A 210 27.24 -5.90 0.95
CA THR A 210 27.10 -6.18 -0.48
C THR A 210 27.26 -7.68 -0.76
N VAL A 211 26.40 -8.21 -1.62
CA VAL A 211 26.49 -9.58 -2.13
C VAL A 211 26.73 -9.51 -3.63
N ARG A 212 27.88 -10.02 -4.08
CA ARG A 212 28.23 -9.99 -5.50
C ARG A 212 27.36 -10.96 -6.31
N ALA A 213 26.80 -10.46 -7.40
CA ALA A 213 26.03 -11.22 -8.38
C ALA A 213 26.56 -10.93 -9.79
N GLY A 214 27.85 -11.23 -10.01
CA GLY A 214 28.53 -10.94 -11.28
C GLY A 214 28.86 -9.45 -11.43
N LYS A 215 28.34 -8.82 -12.48
CA LYS A 215 28.59 -7.40 -12.79
C LYS A 215 27.85 -6.42 -11.87
N VAL A 216 26.77 -6.89 -11.25
CA VAL A 216 26.02 -6.13 -10.26
C VAL A 216 26.17 -6.76 -8.88
N SER A 217 26.06 -5.94 -7.84
CA SER A 217 26.03 -6.36 -6.45
C SER A 217 24.71 -5.95 -5.83
N GLU A 218 24.11 -6.87 -5.09
CA GLU A 218 22.98 -6.55 -4.21
C GLU A 218 23.53 -5.82 -2.99
N ALA A 219 23.01 -4.63 -2.72
CA ALA A 219 23.43 -3.78 -1.61
C ALA A 219 22.30 -3.70 -0.57
N THR A 220 22.67 -3.87 0.70
CA THR A 220 21.81 -3.57 1.84
C THR A 220 22.24 -2.23 2.42
N VAL A 221 21.32 -1.28 2.52
CA VAL A 221 21.56 0.09 2.96
C VAL A 221 20.64 0.41 4.13
N THR A 222 21.20 0.96 5.20
CA THR A 222 20.44 1.49 6.34
C THR A 222 20.18 2.96 6.13
N LEU A 223 18.90 3.34 6.08
CA LEU A 223 18.47 4.75 6.07
C LEU A 223 18.72 5.41 7.43
N THR A 224 18.63 6.74 7.49
CA THR A 224 18.73 7.49 8.74
C THR A 224 17.65 7.09 9.75
N SER A 225 16.48 6.69 9.27
CA SER A 225 15.36 6.09 10.03
C SER A 225 15.69 4.76 10.70
N GLY A 226 16.80 4.11 10.32
CA GLY A 226 17.13 2.74 10.72
C GLY A 226 16.46 1.67 9.86
N ALA A 227 15.58 2.05 8.92
CA ALA A 227 14.99 1.12 7.98
C ALA A 227 16.08 0.55 7.03
N GLN A 228 15.94 -0.74 6.70
CA GLN A 228 16.82 -1.40 5.73
C GLN A 228 16.16 -1.38 4.36
N VAL A 229 16.91 -0.93 3.35
CA VAL A 229 16.51 -0.95 1.95
C VAL A 229 17.52 -1.78 1.16
N ILE A 230 17.01 -2.59 0.24
CA ILE A 230 17.79 -3.44 -0.63
C ILE A 230 17.69 -2.90 -2.06
N GLY A 231 18.84 -2.75 -2.70
CA GLY A 231 18.94 -2.32 -4.09
C GLY A 231 20.12 -2.98 -4.80
N PHE A 232 20.39 -2.52 -6.02
CA PHE A 232 21.49 -3.02 -6.83
C PHE A 232 22.40 -1.88 -7.27
N MET A 233 23.70 -2.17 -7.30
CA MET A 233 24.73 -1.28 -7.86
C MET A 233 25.67 -2.05 -8.78
N GLN A 234 26.39 -1.34 -9.64
CA GLN A 234 27.53 -1.94 -10.32
C GLN A 234 28.54 -2.42 -9.29
N THR A 235 29.11 -3.60 -9.52
CA THR A 235 30.10 -4.16 -8.60
C THR A 235 31.32 -3.24 -8.55
N ASP A 236 31.45 -2.52 -7.44
CA ASP A 236 32.53 -1.58 -7.17
C ASP A 236 33.26 -2.01 -5.90
N THR A 237 34.56 -2.29 -6.02
CA THR A 237 35.42 -2.71 -4.91
C THR A 237 35.84 -1.55 -4.01
N THR A 238 35.63 -0.30 -4.45
CA THR A 238 36.01 0.90 -3.72
C THR A 238 34.98 1.28 -2.65
N VAL A 239 33.71 0.91 -2.85
CA VAL A 239 32.63 1.18 -1.90
C VAL A 239 32.69 0.17 -0.76
N LYS A 240 33.02 0.64 0.45
CA LYS A 240 33.15 -0.19 1.65
C LYS A 240 31.90 -0.10 2.52
N LYS A 241 31.70 -1.08 3.39
CA LYS A 241 30.73 -0.99 4.49
C LYS A 241 30.93 0.32 5.26
N GLY A 242 29.83 1.02 5.55
CA GLY A 242 29.80 2.33 6.19
C GLY A 242 29.91 3.51 5.22
N SER A 243 30.08 3.29 3.91
CA SER A 243 30.06 4.38 2.93
C SER A 243 28.66 4.98 2.82
N LEU A 244 28.59 6.30 2.70
CA LEU A 244 27.35 7.00 2.34
C LEU A 244 27.01 6.68 0.88
N VAL A 245 25.76 6.28 0.66
CA VAL A 245 25.20 5.94 -0.64
C VAL A 245 23.80 6.53 -0.77
N THR A 246 23.38 6.78 -2.00
CA THR A 246 22.04 7.28 -2.31
C THR A 246 21.26 6.20 -3.05
N LEU A 247 20.08 5.88 -2.54
CA LEU A 247 19.14 4.96 -3.17
C LEU A 247 18.20 5.77 -4.07
N CYS A 248 18.02 5.32 -5.30
CA CYS A 248 17.11 5.93 -6.26
C CYS A 248 16.03 4.94 -6.69
N VAL A 249 14.77 5.37 -6.77
CA VAL A 249 13.64 4.50 -7.18
C VAL A 249 12.57 5.29 -7.95
N ASP A 250 12.19 4.83 -9.13
CA ASP A 250 11.12 5.50 -9.91
C ASP A 250 9.79 5.54 -9.15
N GLU A 251 9.06 6.66 -9.25
CA GLU A 251 7.76 6.83 -8.56
C GLU A 251 6.71 5.80 -8.97
N ALA A 252 6.78 5.27 -10.20
CA ALA A 252 5.90 4.22 -10.66
C ALA A 252 6.28 2.84 -10.11
N ALA A 253 7.50 2.67 -9.60
CA ALA A 253 7.93 1.44 -8.95
C ALA A 253 7.53 1.39 -7.46
N VAL A 254 7.12 2.52 -6.88
CA VAL A 254 6.63 2.62 -5.50
C VAL A 254 5.13 2.32 -5.47
N VAL A 255 4.76 1.20 -4.84
CA VAL A 255 3.39 0.76 -4.60
C VAL A 255 2.96 1.17 -3.20
N ILE A 256 1.71 1.60 -3.04
CA ILE A 256 1.12 1.91 -1.73
C ILE A 256 0.21 0.76 -1.30
N ALA A 257 0.47 0.20 -0.13
CA ALA A 257 -0.50 -0.59 0.62
C ALA A 257 -1.11 0.27 1.72
N SER A 258 -2.44 0.32 1.77
CA SER A 258 -3.11 0.77 2.98
C SER A 258 -2.99 -0.31 4.03
N LEU A 259 -2.58 0.08 5.23
CA LEU A 259 -2.98 -0.66 6.41
C LEU A 259 -4.50 -0.48 6.49
N THR A 260 -5.25 -1.56 6.27
CA THR A 260 -6.69 -1.56 6.62
C THR A 260 -6.83 -1.12 8.06
#